data_AF-A0A7S3BU44-F1
#
_entry.id   AF-A0A7S3BU44-F1
#
_cell.length_a   1.000
_cell.length_b   1.000
_cell.length_c   1.000
_cell.angle_alpha   90.00
_cell.angle_beta   90.00
_cell.angle_gamma   90.00
#
_symmetry.space_group_name_H-M   'P 1'
#
loop_
_entity.id
_entity.type
_entity.pdbx_description
1 polymer ?
#
loop_
_entity_poly.entity_id
_entity_poly.type
_entity_poly.pdbx_seq_one_letter_code
_entity_poly.pdbx_strand_id
1 'polypeptide(L)'
;AAPGGGAAPAAPAFAEGAGDDDDEFALPEGIEPLLSERPLQTDTTAVGIALLFAPKPFNLRAGRTRRCVDVPLVASWYKEHCPSGYPVKVRVSYQKLLKCHVLNELQQRPTPPMKKRSLNTWH
;
A
#
# COMPACT_ATOMS: atom_id res chain seq x y z
N ALA A 1 -10.76 27.44 -22.64
CA ALA A 1 -10.64 28.64 -21.81
C ALA A 1 -9.70 28.33 -20.65
N ALA A 2 -8.45 28.79 -20.75
CA ALA A 2 -7.60 29.11 -19.60
C ALA A 2 -7.59 30.66 -19.54
N PRO A 3 -7.45 31.33 -18.38
CA PRO A 3 -6.46 30.99 -17.35
C PRO A 3 -6.99 31.04 -15.91
N GLY A 4 -6.48 30.15 -15.06
CA GLY A 4 -6.62 30.22 -13.61
C GLY A 4 -5.26 29.99 -12.99
N GLY A 5 -4.43 31.03 -12.99
CA GLY A 5 -3.16 31.04 -12.27
C GLY A 5 -3.44 31.06 -10.77
N GLY A 6 -3.44 29.87 -10.16
CA GLY A 6 -3.42 29.74 -8.70
C GLY A 6 -2.05 30.15 -8.20
N ALA A 7 -2.00 31.28 -7.50
CA ALA A 7 -0.82 31.74 -6.78
C ALA A 7 -0.31 30.64 -5.84
N ALA A 8 0.97 30.29 -5.98
CA ALA A 8 1.64 29.43 -5.02
C ALA A 8 1.58 30.12 -3.64
N PRO A 9 1.15 29.44 -2.56
CA PRO A 9 1.27 30.01 -1.23
C PRO A 9 2.76 30.15 -0.91
N ALA A 10 3.13 31.36 -0.47
CA ALA A 10 4.46 31.67 0.03
C ALA A 10 4.86 30.61 1.08
N ALA A 11 6.08 30.09 0.95
CA ALA A 11 6.67 29.16 1.91
C ALA A 11 6.53 29.72 3.33
N PRO A 12 6.24 28.89 4.35
CA PRO A 12 6.27 29.36 5.72
C PRO A 12 7.70 29.80 6.03
N ALA A 13 7.86 31.09 6.37
CA ALA A 13 9.04 31.58 7.06
C ALA A 13 9.22 30.68 8.29
N PHE A 14 10.28 29.89 8.30
CA PHE A 14 10.68 29.13 9.48
C PHE A 14 10.87 30.16 10.60
N ALA A 15 10.03 30.07 11.64
CA ALA A 15 10.18 30.91 12.81
C ALA A 15 11.48 30.54 13.52
N GLU A 16 12.46 31.44 13.44
CA GLU A 16 13.69 31.45 14.22
C GLU A 16 13.36 31.42 15.71
N GLY A 17 13.76 30.32 16.37
CA GLY A 17 14.27 30.43 17.73
C GLY A 17 15.69 30.96 17.61
N ALA A 18 15.84 32.27 17.78
CA ALA A 18 17.14 32.95 17.84
C ALA A 18 17.96 32.35 18.99
N GLY A 19 19.04 31.67 18.63
CA GLY A 19 20.12 31.31 19.52
C GLY A 19 21.26 32.30 19.31
N ASP A 20 21.47 33.16 20.30
CA ASP A 20 22.62 34.04 20.56
C ASP A 20 23.64 34.20 19.40
N ASP A 21 23.55 35.35 18.73
CA ASP A 21 24.23 35.76 17.49
C ASP A 21 25.77 35.93 17.57
N ASP A 22 26.46 35.30 18.53
CA ASP A 22 27.89 35.59 18.80
C ASP A 22 28.87 34.51 18.30
N ASP A 23 28.40 33.38 17.78
CA ASP A 23 29.20 32.40 17.02
C ASP A 23 28.48 32.08 15.68
N GLU A 24 28.45 33.07 14.78
CA GLU A 24 27.69 33.08 13.52
C GLU A 24 28.22 32.04 12.51
N PHE A 25 27.77 30.81 12.65
CA PHE A 25 27.98 29.77 11.63
C PHE A 25 27.19 30.12 10.36
N ALA A 26 27.88 30.66 9.36
CA ALA A 26 27.31 30.92 8.04
C ALA A 26 27.51 29.72 7.10
N LEU A 27 26.45 29.34 6.37
CA LEU A 27 26.58 28.36 5.29
C LEU A 27 27.41 28.95 4.12
N PRO A 28 28.37 28.19 3.55
CA PRO A 28 29.11 28.60 2.37
C PRO A 28 28.22 29.04 1.20
N GLU A 29 28.72 29.99 0.41
CA GLU A 29 28.05 30.47 -0.80
C GLU A 29 27.82 29.33 -1.81
N GLY A 30 26.61 29.29 -2.39
CA GLY A 30 26.19 28.25 -3.33
C GLY A 30 25.50 27.04 -2.69
N ILE A 31 25.25 27.06 -1.37
CA ILE A 31 24.41 26.06 -0.71
C ILE A 31 22.95 26.46 -0.80
N GLU A 32 22.20 25.71 -1.61
CA GLU A 32 20.75 25.81 -1.73
C GLU A 32 20.06 24.57 -1.17
N PRO A 33 18.76 24.65 -0.82
CA PRO A 33 17.97 23.48 -0.45
C PRO A 33 18.01 22.41 -1.56
N LEU A 34 18.27 21.14 -1.20
CA LEU A 34 18.56 20.05 -2.17
C LEU A 34 17.57 19.91 -3.34
N LEU A 35 16.30 20.24 -3.14
CA LEU A 35 15.23 20.08 -4.12
C LEU A 35 14.52 21.40 -4.45
N SER A 36 15.23 22.53 -4.36
CA SER A 36 14.70 23.88 -4.64
C SER A 36 14.05 23.99 -6.03
N GLU A 37 14.54 23.24 -7.01
CA GLU A 37 14.04 23.25 -8.40
C GLU A 37 12.74 22.45 -8.61
N ARG A 38 12.36 21.55 -7.69
CA ARG A 38 11.22 20.63 -7.88
C ARG A 38 10.02 21.03 -7.04
N PRO A 39 8.79 20.93 -7.57
CA PRO A 39 7.59 21.23 -6.79
C PRO A 39 7.38 20.20 -5.68
N LEU A 40 6.82 20.66 -4.56
CA LEU A 40 6.52 19.81 -3.39
C LEU A 40 5.47 18.72 -3.71
N GLN A 41 4.50 19.03 -4.58
CA GLN A 41 3.42 18.12 -4.97
C GLN A 41 3.23 18.15 -6.48
N THR A 42 2.94 16.99 -7.05
CA THR A 42 2.58 16.77 -8.46
C THR A 42 1.16 16.21 -8.56
N ASP A 43 0.59 16.23 -9.75
CA ASP A 43 -0.77 15.72 -10.04
C ASP A 43 -0.97 14.25 -9.61
N THR A 44 0.10 13.44 -9.63
CA THR A 44 0.06 12.02 -9.25
C THR A 44 0.45 11.74 -7.80
N THR A 45 0.90 12.76 -7.04
CA THR A 45 1.40 12.57 -5.67
C THR A 45 0.32 12.02 -4.74
N ALA A 46 -0.89 12.59 -4.79
CA ALA A 46 -2.01 12.13 -3.97
C ALA A 46 -2.40 10.68 -4.30
N VAL A 47 -2.41 10.32 -5.59
CA VAL A 47 -2.72 8.95 -6.04
C VAL A 47 -1.62 7.96 -5.61
N GLY A 48 -0.36 8.36 -5.71
CA GLY A 48 0.77 7.56 -5.24
C GLY A 48 0.71 7.28 -3.73
N ILE A 49 0.36 8.30 -2.94
CA ILE A 49 0.15 8.15 -1.49
C ILE A 49 -1.04 7.22 -1.23
N ALA A 50 -2.15 7.34 -1.98
CA ALA A 50 -3.30 6.46 -1.82
C ALA A 50 -2.95 4.97 -2.10
N LEU A 51 -2.13 4.69 -3.12
CA LEU A 51 -1.68 3.33 -3.44
C LEU A 51 -0.80 2.72 -2.34
N LEU A 52 -0.08 3.53 -1.57
CA LEU A 52 0.73 3.04 -0.45
C LEU A 52 -0.11 2.33 0.61
N PHE A 53 -1.33 2.83 0.85
CA PHE A 53 -2.27 2.28 1.84
C PHE A 53 -3.27 1.28 1.23
N ALA A 54 -3.15 0.96 -0.07
CA ALA A 54 -4.04 0.01 -0.72
C ALA A 54 -3.81 -1.44 -0.23
N PRO A 55 -4.83 -2.31 -0.28
CA PRO A 55 -4.62 -3.72 0.00
C PRO A 55 -3.74 -4.36 -1.08
N LYS A 56 -3.00 -5.39 -0.70
CA LYS A 56 -2.32 -6.26 -1.66
C LYS A 56 -3.37 -6.86 -2.61
N PRO A 57 -3.22 -6.78 -3.95
CA PRO A 57 -1.98 -6.62 -4.71
C PRO A 57 -1.58 -5.18 -5.11
N PHE A 58 -2.40 -4.17 -4.82
CA PHE A 58 -2.28 -2.85 -5.44
C PHE A 58 -1.20 -1.95 -4.82
N ASN A 59 -0.73 -2.27 -3.63
CA ASN A 59 0.37 -1.56 -2.96
C ASN A 59 1.77 -1.89 -3.50
N LEU A 60 1.87 -2.76 -4.51
CA LEU A 60 3.14 -3.18 -5.11
C LEU A 60 3.20 -2.74 -6.57
N ARG A 61 4.36 -2.21 -6.98
CA ARG A 61 4.60 -1.81 -8.38
C ARG A 61 4.77 -2.99 -9.33
N ALA A 62 5.29 -4.11 -8.83
CA ALA A 62 5.51 -5.33 -9.61
C ALA A 62 5.34 -6.58 -8.73
N GLY A 63 4.98 -7.70 -9.34
CA GLY A 63 4.78 -8.98 -8.65
C GLY A 63 4.80 -10.17 -9.61
N ARG A 64 4.75 -11.38 -9.04
CA ARG A 64 4.69 -12.63 -9.81
C ARG A 64 3.26 -12.93 -10.23
N THR A 65 3.07 -13.39 -11.47
CA THR A 65 1.78 -13.90 -11.95
C THR A 65 1.33 -15.10 -11.11
N ARG A 66 0.09 -15.07 -10.65
CA ARG A 66 -0.54 -16.17 -9.88
C ARG A 66 -1.54 -16.91 -10.75
N ARG A 67 -1.82 -18.18 -10.43
CA ARG A 67 -2.88 -18.92 -11.12
C ARG A 67 -4.23 -18.34 -10.73
N CYS A 68 -5.21 -18.42 -11.62
CA CYS A 68 -6.56 -17.90 -11.36
C CYS A 68 -7.17 -18.49 -10.07
N VAL A 69 -6.95 -19.79 -9.82
CA VAL A 69 -7.45 -20.49 -8.62
C VAL A 69 -6.78 -20.06 -7.32
N ASP A 70 -5.58 -19.45 -7.37
CA ASP A 70 -4.85 -19.02 -6.18
C ASP A 70 -5.29 -17.63 -5.67
N VAL A 71 -6.20 -16.95 -6.39
CA VAL A 71 -6.65 -15.59 -6.06
C VAL A 71 -8.05 -15.65 -5.45
N PRO A 72 -8.18 -15.60 -4.11
CA PRO A 72 -9.48 -15.68 -3.47
C PRO A 72 -10.13 -14.29 -3.41
N LEU A 73 -10.99 -13.98 -4.40
CA LEU A 73 -11.64 -12.67 -4.54
C LEU A 73 -12.53 -12.30 -3.34
N VAL A 74 -13.20 -13.30 -2.74
CA VAL A 74 -14.14 -13.10 -1.63
C VAL A 74 -13.52 -13.31 -0.24
N ALA A 75 -12.19 -13.50 -0.16
CA ALA A 75 -11.52 -13.81 1.11
C ALA A 75 -11.60 -12.69 2.13
N SER A 76 -11.53 -11.42 1.72
CA SER A 76 -11.65 -10.29 2.65
C SER A 76 -13.03 -10.25 3.29
N TRP A 77 -14.07 -10.53 2.51
CA TRP A 77 -15.47 -10.37 2.96
C TRP A 77 -15.81 -11.24 4.16
N TYR A 78 -15.43 -12.52 4.17
CA TYR A 78 -15.75 -13.42 5.29
C TYR A 78 -14.74 -13.36 6.45
N LYS A 79 -13.58 -12.70 6.26
CA LYS A 79 -12.61 -12.43 7.34
C LYS A 79 -13.04 -11.26 8.20
N GLU A 80 -13.82 -10.33 7.63
CA GLU A 80 -14.44 -9.24 8.36
C GLU A 80 -15.69 -9.72 9.11
N HIS A 81 -16.06 -8.99 10.16
CA HIS A 81 -17.25 -9.31 10.94
C HIS A 81 -18.51 -9.11 10.11
N CYS A 82 -19.42 -10.08 10.14
CA CYS A 82 -20.69 -10.00 9.42
C CYS A 82 -21.61 -8.96 10.09
N PRO A 83 -22.17 -7.98 9.36
CA PRO A 83 -23.15 -7.04 9.88
C PRO A 83 -24.38 -7.75 10.50
N SER A 84 -24.86 -7.22 11.63
CA SER A 84 -25.94 -7.83 12.42
C SER A 84 -27.31 -7.86 11.71
N GLY A 85 -27.53 -6.96 10.74
CA GLY A 85 -28.77 -6.86 9.96
C GLY A 85 -28.99 -7.99 8.95
N TYR A 86 -27.99 -8.83 8.65
CA TYR A 86 -28.13 -9.93 7.70
C TYR A 86 -28.88 -11.14 8.28
N PRO A 87 -29.64 -11.89 7.46
CA PRO A 87 -30.39 -13.05 7.93
C PRO A 87 -29.48 -14.17 8.47
N VAL A 88 -30.02 -15.00 9.37
CA VAL A 88 -29.29 -16.09 10.07
C VAL A 88 -28.52 -16.98 9.09
N LYS A 89 -29.11 -17.32 7.94
CA LYS A 89 -28.49 -18.14 6.89
C LYS A 89 -27.12 -17.58 6.45
N VAL A 90 -27.05 -16.26 6.25
CA VAL A 90 -25.83 -15.58 5.81
C VAL A 90 -24.79 -15.61 6.94
N ARG A 91 -25.20 -15.30 8.18
CA ARG A 91 -24.28 -15.33 9.33
C ARG A 91 -23.69 -16.72 9.58
N VAL A 92 -24.49 -17.79 9.45
CA VAL A 92 -24.01 -19.17 9.56
C VAL A 92 -23.03 -19.51 8.42
N SER A 93 -23.25 -19.00 7.19
CA SER A 93 -22.29 -19.20 6.10
C SER A 93 -20.95 -18.51 6.33
N TYR A 94 -20.94 -17.29 6.87
CA TYR A 94 -19.70 -16.59 7.26
C TYR A 94 -18.89 -17.40 8.26
N GLN A 95 -19.54 -17.93 9.30
CA GLN A 95 -18.90 -18.79 10.30
C GLN A 95 -18.30 -20.07 9.68
N LYS A 96 -19.01 -20.70 8.73
CA LYS A 96 -18.51 -21.90 8.04
C LYS A 96 -17.27 -21.60 7.19
N LEU A 97 -17.28 -20.50 6.43
CA LEU A 97 -16.14 -20.09 5.62
C LEU A 97 -14.93 -19.75 6.50
N LEU A 98 -15.16 -19.03 7.60
CA LEU A 98 -14.10 -18.70 8.57
C LEU A 98 -13.53 -19.96 9.22
N LYS A 99 -14.38 -20.93 9.59
CA LYS A 99 -13.94 -22.23 10.11
C LYS A 99 -13.03 -22.96 9.12
N CYS A 100 -13.42 -23.03 7.84
CA CYS A 100 -12.58 -23.64 6.80
C CYS A 100 -11.24 -22.91 6.65
N HIS A 101 -11.23 -21.58 6.69
CA HIS A 101 -10.00 -20.79 6.62
C HIS A 101 -9.07 -21.11 7.79
N VAL A 102 -9.57 -21.09 9.03
CA VAL A 102 -8.78 -21.37 10.23
C VAL A 102 -8.24 -22.81 10.24
N LEU A 103 -9.05 -23.79 9.82
CA LEU A 103 -8.61 -25.19 9.71
C LEU A 103 -7.48 -25.35 8.69
N ASN A 104 -7.58 -24.69 7.53
CA ASN A 104 -6.54 -24.74 6.50
C ASN A 104 -5.22 -24.15 7.00
N GLU A 105 -5.25 -23.02 7.72
CA GLU A 105 -4.05 -22.39 8.29
C GLU A 105 -3.46 -23.25 9.41
N LEU A 106 -4.30 -23.82 10.29
CA LEU A 106 -3.85 -24.66 11.42
C LEU A 106 -3.20 -25.96 10.94
N GLN A 107 -3.71 -26.55 9.86
CA GLN A 107 -3.22 -27.83 9.32
C GLN A 107 -2.17 -27.64 8.22
N GLN A 108 -1.75 -26.40 7.94
CA GLN A 108 -0.78 -26.12 6.89
C GLN A 108 0.59 -26.69 7.26
N ARG A 109 1.09 -27.62 6.42
CA ARG A 109 2.43 -28.19 6.53
C ARG A 109 3.29 -27.72 5.35
N PRO A 110 4.58 -27.41 5.56
CA PRO A 110 5.50 -27.14 4.47
C PRO A 110 5.53 -28.32 3.48
N THR A 111 5.47 -28.03 2.19
CA THR A 111 5.58 -29.07 1.16
C THR A 111 7.00 -29.64 1.15
N PRO A 112 7.20 -30.97 1.27
CA PRO A 112 8.53 -31.55 1.21
C PRO A 112 9.16 -31.31 -0.18
N PRO A 113 10.49 -31.23 -0.27
CA PRO A 113 11.17 -31.16 -1.56
C PRO A 113 10.91 -32.47 -2.33
N MET A 114 10.32 -32.37 -3.53
CA MET A 114 9.99 -33.51 -4.39
C MET A 114 10.51 -33.28 -5.81
N LYS A 115 10.91 -34.35 -6.49
CA LYS A 115 11.32 -34.30 -7.90
C LYS A 115 10.11 -33.92 -8.77
N LYS A 116 10.25 -32.86 -9.58
CA LYS A 116 9.19 -32.42 -10.50
C LYS A 116 8.96 -33.47 -11.57
N ARG A 117 7.69 -33.83 -11.81
CA ARG A 117 7.25 -34.74 -12.87
C ARG A 117 6.25 -34.00 -13.74
N SER A 118 6.49 -33.95 -15.04
CA SER A 118 5.60 -33.31 -16.02
C SER A 118 4.95 -34.37 -16.89
N LEU A 119 3.68 -34.67 -16.62
CA LEU A 119 2.93 -35.73 -17.33
C LEU A 119 2.71 -35.41 -18.81
N ASN A 120 2.51 -34.13 -19.14
CA ASN A 120 2.05 -33.70 -20.47
C ASN A 120 3.20 -33.23 -21.38
N THR A 121 4.45 -33.27 -20.89
CA THR A 121 5.62 -32.90 -21.68
C THR A 121 6.11 -34.16 -22.35
N TRP A 122 5.64 -34.39 -23.58
CA TRP A 122 6.16 -35.42 -24.45
C TRP A 122 7.60 -35.05 -24.82
N HIS A 123 8.56 -35.89 -24.44
CA HIS A 123 9.92 -35.88 -24.95
C HIS A 123 10.00 -36.75 -26.20
#